data_AF-A0A0R1VH73-F1
#
_entry.id   AF-A0A0R1VH73-F1
#
_cell.length_a   1.000
_cell.length_b   1.000
_cell.length_c   1.000
_cell.angle_alpha   90.00
_cell.angle_beta   90.00
_cell.angle_gamma   90.00
#
_symmetry.space_group_name_H-M   'P 1'
#
loop_
_entity.id
_entity.type
_entity.pdbx_description
1 polymer ?
#
loop_
_entity_poly.entity_id
_entity_poly.type
_entity_poly.pdbx_seq_one_letter_code
_entity_poly.pdbx_strand_id
1 'polypeptide(L)'
;MEIGDKKIMKYCRKCGTKLAEGDAFCTHCGAVVNPSKSQSTGKINVGRRSVKKLWWITGLLVIVVILALILFVRGNKGSSKISQNTSSTEISSSITSKTSTSSDKTSQTSSSSSSTTTAVDDKTVGVLVALLYSPDWFKEWVNQGEMTYGVASSDFGDLEGYSYITAGGTASSYMYYKLDGDTVTYKYYPSAVESITKTVSLAQLEKDYYVTQSQKDEVNGYVNKLKTE
;
A
#
# COMPACT_ATOMS: atom_id res chain seq x y z
N MET A 1 29.39 2.35 -50.33
CA MET A 1 28.51 1.72 -49.32
C MET A 1 28.37 2.70 -48.17
N GLU A 2 27.31 3.51 -48.20
CA GLU A 2 26.97 4.41 -47.10
C GLU A 2 26.28 3.59 -46.02
N ILE A 3 26.98 3.38 -44.90
CA ILE A 3 26.39 2.77 -43.71
C ILE A 3 25.69 3.91 -42.98
N GLY A 4 24.39 4.06 -43.23
CA GLY A 4 23.55 5.02 -42.52
C GLY A 4 23.47 4.65 -41.04
N ASP A 5 24.04 5.50 -40.19
CA ASP A 5 23.93 5.43 -38.74
C ASP A 5 22.44 5.49 -38.34
N LYS A 6 21.90 4.38 -37.85
CA LYS A 6 20.58 4.34 -37.22
C LYS A 6 20.64 5.16 -35.93
N LYS A 7 20.30 6.43 -36.02
CA LYS A 7 20.13 7.35 -34.88
C LYS A 7 19.09 6.77 -33.90
N ILE A 8 19.53 6.33 -32.72
CA ILE A 8 18.62 5.79 -31.69
C ILE A 8 18.08 6.96 -30.89
N MET A 9 16.90 7.44 -31.29
CA MET A 9 16.24 8.53 -30.58
C MET A 9 15.65 7.99 -29.27
N LYS A 10 16.10 8.54 -28.14
CA LYS A 10 15.61 8.20 -26.80
C LYS A 10 14.74 9.32 -26.25
N TYR A 11 13.84 8.97 -25.33
CA TYR A 11 12.95 9.90 -24.65
C TYR A 11 13.23 9.90 -23.15
N CYS A 12 13.03 11.04 -22.51
CA CYS A 12 13.15 11.18 -21.07
C CYS A 12 12.10 10.34 -20.36
N ARG A 13 12.53 9.48 -19.44
CA ARG A 13 11.63 8.63 -18.65
C ARG A 13 10.75 9.39 -17.66
N LYS A 14 11.13 10.63 -17.32
CA LYS A 14 10.40 11.46 -16.34
C LYS A 14 9.36 12.37 -16.99
N CYS A 15 9.61 12.89 -18.20
CA CYS A 15 8.73 13.89 -18.83
C CYS A 15 8.42 13.62 -20.30
N GLY A 16 8.89 12.52 -20.87
CA GLY A 16 8.63 12.15 -22.27
C GLY A 16 9.31 13.02 -23.33
N THR A 17 10.06 14.06 -22.93
CA THR A 17 10.77 14.92 -23.89
C THR A 17 11.84 14.13 -24.65
N LYS A 18 11.94 14.38 -25.95
CA LYS A 18 12.94 13.79 -26.82
C LYS A 18 14.35 14.24 -26.41
N LEU A 19 15.25 13.29 -26.23
CA LEU A 19 16.63 13.54 -25.82
C LEU A 19 17.56 13.49 -27.04
N ALA A 20 18.57 14.34 -27.05
CA ALA A 20 19.66 14.23 -28.00
C ALA A 20 20.59 13.09 -27.59
N GLU A 21 21.32 12.53 -28.57
CA GLU A 21 22.33 11.52 -28.28
C GLU A 21 23.46 12.16 -27.48
N GLY A 22 23.73 11.62 -26.29
CA GLY A 22 24.80 12.11 -25.41
C GLY A 22 24.36 13.07 -24.30
N ASP A 23 23.07 13.45 -24.22
CA ASP A 23 22.57 14.23 -23.09
C ASP A 23 22.84 13.48 -21.77
N ALA A 24 23.32 14.21 -20.74
CA ALA A 24 23.51 13.66 -19.39
C ALA A 24 22.26 13.89 -18.51
N PHE A 25 21.51 14.95 -18.81
CA PHE A 25 20.29 15.34 -18.13
C PHE A 25 19.26 15.88 -19.13
N CYS A 26 17.99 15.78 -18.78
CA CYS A 26 16.90 16.29 -19.58
C CYS A 26 16.80 17.80 -19.40
N THR A 27 16.91 18.55 -20.49
CA THR A 27 16.80 20.01 -20.51
C THR A 27 15.41 20.53 -20.14
N HIS A 28 14.38 19.68 -20.24
CA HIS A 28 12.99 20.05 -19.96
C HIS A 28 12.57 19.85 -18.49
N CYS A 29 13.14 18.86 -17.79
CA CYS A 29 12.70 18.50 -16.44
C CYS A 29 13.84 18.25 -15.43
N GLY A 30 15.10 18.40 -15.86
CA GLY A 30 16.30 18.21 -15.05
C GLY A 30 16.65 16.75 -14.73
N ALA A 31 15.87 15.77 -15.20
CA ALA A 31 16.11 14.36 -14.88
C ALA A 31 17.40 13.84 -15.54
N VAL A 32 18.25 13.15 -14.79
CA VAL A 32 19.42 12.45 -15.35
C VAL A 32 18.99 11.35 -16.33
N VAL A 33 19.62 11.28 -17.50
CA VAL A 33 19.17 10.39 -18.59
C VAL A 33 20.08 9.18 -18.80
N ASN A 34 21.22 9.13 -18.12
CA ASN A 34 22.15 8.00 -18.21
C ASN A 34 22.92 7.74 -16.90
N PRO A 35 22.35 6.96 -15.95
CA PRO A 35 23.05 6.61 -14.71
C PRO A 35 24.19 5.59 -14.88
N SER A 36 24.66 5.27 -16.10
CA SER A 36 25.58 4.14 -16.33
C SER A 36 27.07 4.47 -16.47
N LYS A 37 27.53 5.73 -16.41
CA LYS A 37 28.97 6.04 -16.42
C LYS A 37 29.32 7.24 -15.54
N SER A 38 29.46 6.99 -14.24
CA SER A 38 30.44 7.71 -13.41
C SER A 38 30.89 6.78 -12.28
N GLN A 39 32.11 6.26 -12.42
CA GLN A 39 32.88 5.65 -11.35
C GLN A 39 34.07 6.56 -11.05
N SER A 40 34.52 6.48 -9.78
CA SER A 40 35.84 6.87 -9.23
C SER A 40 35.85 8.24 -8.56
N THR A 41 36.22 8.39 -7.27
CA THR A 41 37.39 7.82 -6.59
C THR A 41 37.15 7.49 -5.12
N GLY A 42 37.54 6.28 -4.71
CA GLY A 42 37.56 5.81 -3.32
C GLY A 42 37.72 4.29 -3.26
N LYS A 43 38.88 3.77 -3.70
CA LYS A 43 39.19 2.34 -3.61
C LYS A 43 39.37 1.95 -2.14
N ILE A 44 38.41 1.25 -1.56
CA ILE A 44 38.68 0.22 -0.55
C ILE A 44 38.39 -1.12 -1.24
N ASN A 45 39.41 -1.97 -1.33
CA ASN A 45 39.25 -3.35 -1.78
C ASN A 45 38.38 -4.10 -0.79
N VAL A 46 37.13 -4.38 -1.15
CA VAL A 46 36.31 -5.37 -0.45
C VAL A 46 35.98 -6.47 -1.44
N GLY A 47 36.49 -7.67 -1.13
CA GLY A 47 36.40 -8.86 -1.96
C GLY A 47 34.95 -9.23 -2.27
N ARG A 48 34.67 -9.38 -3.56
CA ARG A 48 33.45 -9.95 -4.11
C ARG A 48 33.36 -11.44 -3.72
N ARG A 49 32.58 -11.79 -2.69
CA ARG A 49 32.07 -13.15 -2.51
C ARG A 49 30.61 -13.21 -2.95
N SER A 50 30.35 -14.05 -3.94
CA SER A 50 29.02 -14.42 -4.41
C SER A 50 28.28 -15.21 -3.32
N VAL A 51 27.27 -14.61 -2.70
CA VAL A 51 26.40 -15.31 -1.75
C VAL A 51 25.28 -16.03 -2.50
N LYS A 52 25.59 -17.21 -3.03
CA LYS A 52 24.55 -18.20 -3.37
C LYS A 52 24.15 -18.92 -2.08
N LYS A 53 22.86 -18.82 -1.75
CA LYS A 53 22.05 -19.71 -0.90
C LYS A 53 22.64 -20.08 0.48
N LEU A 54 22.24 -19.34 1.51
CA LEU A 54 22.22 -19.83 2.89
C LEU A 54 20.77 -19.85 3.39
N TRP A 55 20.04 -20.88 2.97
CA TRP A 55 18.64 -21.13 3.31
C TRP A 55 18.48 -22.47 4.06
N TRP A 56 19.44 -22.84 4.93
CA TRP A 56 19.40 -24.11 5.68
C TRP A 56 19.66 -24.01 7.20
N ILE A 57 19.96 -22.83 7.77
CA ILE A 57 20.30 -22.74 9.20
C ILE A 57 19.07 -22.41 10.09
N THR A 58 18.03 -21.77 9.55
CA THR A 58 16.76 -21.55 10.27
C THR A 58 15.83 -22.78 10.31
N GLY A 59 16.06 -23.79 9.46
CA GLY A 59 15.31 -25.05 9.52
C GLY A 59 15.74 -25.95 10.68
N LEU A 60 17.02 -25.96 11.02
CA LEU A 60 17.56 -26.83 12.07
C LEU A 60 17.11 -26.38 13.48
N LEU A 61 17.03 -25.07 13.72
CA LEU A 61 16.56 -24.50 14.99
C LEU A 61 15.06 -24.77 15.22
N VAL A 62 14.24 -24.69 14.17
CA VAL A 62 12.79 -24.99 14.25
C VAL A 62 12.54 -26.49 14.43
N ILE A 63 13.32 -27.36 13.78
CA ILE A 63 13.21 -28.83 13.92
C ILE A 63 13.59 -29.30 15.33
N VAL A 64 14.62 -28.72 15.96
CA VAL A 64 15.01 -29.08 17.35
C VAL A 64 13.92 -28.70 18.35
N VAL A 65 13.27 -27.54 18.17
CA VAL A 65 12.14 -27.10 19.01
C VAL A 65 10.92 -28.02 18.83
N ILE A 66 10.60 -28.42 17.59
CA ILE A 66 9.48 -29.34 17.32
C ILE A 66 9.74 -30.73 17.91
N LEU A 67 10.97 -31.26 17.81
CA LEU A 67 11.33 -32.55 18.41
C LEU A 67 11.27 -32.51 19.95
N ALA A 68 11.69 -31.40 20.58
CA ALA A 68 11.55 -31.22 22.02
C ALA A 68 10.07 -31.20 22.47
N LEU A 69 9.19 -30.54 21.70
CA LEU A 69 7.75 -30.53 21.99
C LEU A 69 7.10 -31.91 21.83
N ILE A 70 7.49 -32.71 20.83
CA ILE A 70 6.97 -34.06 20.63
C ILE A 70 7.38 -35.00 21.78
N LEU A 71 8.60 -34.84 22.32
CA LEU A 71 9.05 -35.62 23.48
C LEU A 71 8.36 -35.19 24.79
N PHE A 72 7.99 -33.92 24.92
CA PHE A 72 7.28 -33.42 26.10
C PHE A 72 5.82 -33.93 26.19
N VAL A 73 5.19 -34.27 25.06
CA VAL A 73 3.79 -34.77 25.02
C VAL A 73 3.68 -36.27 25.37
N ARG A 74 4.79 -37.02 25.51
CA ARG A 74 4.79 -38.44 25.92
C ARG A 74 4.92 -38.63 27.44
N GLY A 75 4.26 -37.78 28.22
CA GLY A 75 4.32 -37.77 29.68
C GLY A 75 2.99 -37.55 30.38
N ASN A 76 1.90 -38.22 29.97
CA ASN A 76 0.88 -38.66 30.94
C ASN A 76 0.08 -39.84 30.40
N LYS A 77 0.21 -40.99 31.05
CA LYS A 77 -0.52 -42.23 30.76
C LYS A 77 -1.61 -42.35 31.83
N GLY A 78 -2.87 -42.28 31.43
CA GLY A 78 -4.01 -42.50 32.32
C GLY A 78 -5.27 -42.76 31.52
N SER A 79 -5.52 -44.02 31.18
CA SER A 79 -6.65 -44.47 30.36
C SER A 79 -7.87 -44.87 31.19
N SER A 80 -9.05 -44.53 30.66
CA SER A 80 -10.33 -45.28 30.64
C SER A 80 -11.13 -45.39 31.96
N LYS A 81 -12.49 -45.39 31.99
CA LYS A 81 -13.47 -46.10 31.13
C LYS A 81 -14.91 -45.51 31.21
N ILE A 82 -15.73 -45.85 30.19
CA ILE A 82 -17.21 -46.15 30.21
C ILE A 82 -18.18 -44.95 30.42
N SER A 83 -19.41 -44.85 29.90
CA SER A 83 -20.26 -45.59 28.95
C SER A 83 -21.51 -44.73 28.63
N GLN A 84 -22.03 -44.86 27.41
CA GLN A 84 -23.43 -44.79 26.95
C GLN A 84 -24.55 -44.04 27.73
N ASN A 85 -25.19 -43.12 26.98
CA ASN A 85 -26.63 -42.99 26.67
C ASN A 85 -27.71 -42.68 27.73
N THR A 86 -28.64 -41.83 27.24
CA THR A 86 -30.11 -41.85 27.44
C THR A 86 -30.73 -41.07 28.60
N SER A 87 -31.38 -39.96 28.18
CA SER A 87 -32.70 -39.44 28.51
C SER A 87 -33.26 -39.39 29.94
N SER A 88 -33.78 -38.20 30.22
CA SER A 88 -35.05 -37.83 30.88
C SER A 88 -34.82 -37.04 32.17
N THR A 89 -34.98 -35.71 32.14
CA THR A 89 -36.20 -34.93 32.44
C THR A 89 -36.41 -34.73 33.95
N GLU A 90 -36.82 -33.50 34.28
CA GLU A 90 -37.68 -33.10 35.40
C GLU A 90 -37.04 -32.25 36.55
N ILE A 91 -37.42 -30.96 36.48
CA ILE A 91 -37.82 -29.99 37.53
C ILE A 91 -36.78 -29.50 38.56
N SER A 92 -36.60 -28.17 38.54
CA SER A 92 -37.11 -27.25 39.58
C SER A 92 -36.09 -26.23 40.07
N SER A 93 -36.35 -24.99 39.68
CA SER A 93 -36.43 -23.81 40.56
C SER A 93 -35.16 -23.47 41.33
N SER A 94 -34.47 -22.39 41.00
CA SER A 94 -34.83 -21.00 41.36
C SER A 94 -33.46 -20.28 41.48
N ILE A 95 -33.20 -18.99 41.29
CA ILE A 95 -33.91 -17.72 41.48
C ILE A 95 -33.13 -16.72 40.57
N THR A 96 -33.74 -16.08 39.57
CA THR A 96 -33.99 -14.61 39.50
C THR A 96 -33.07 -13.75 40.39
N SER A 97 -32.27 -12.83 39.85
CA SER A 97 -32.61 -11.41 39.67
C SER A 97 -31.49 -10.74 38.86
N LYS A 98 -31.72 -10.19 37.65
CA LYS A 98 -32.33 -8.86 37.36
C LYS A 98 -31.35 -7.72 37.68
N THR A 99 -31.19 -6.64 36.91
CA THR A 99 -31.92 -6.05 35.78
C THR A 99 -31.11 -4.81 35.39
N SER A 100 -30.73 -4.66 34.12
CA SER A 100 -31.30 -3.70 33.15
C SER A 100 -31.13 -2.22 33.50
N THR A 101 -30.63 -1.42 32.57
CA THR A 101 -31.38 -0.25 32.05
C THR A 101 -30.80 0.16 30.69
N SER A 102 -31.67 0.09 29.69
CA SER A 102 -31.54 0.67 28.36
C SER A 102 -31.60 2.20 28.42
N SER A 103 -30.95 2.88 27.47
CA SER A 103 -31.44 4.15 26.93
C SER A 103 -30.83 4.41 25.56
N ASP A 104 -31.71 4.43 24.57
CA ASP A 104 -31.52 4.88 23.19
C ASP A 104 -31.18 6.38 23.08
N LYS A 105 -30.40 6.73 22.04
CA LYS A 105 -30.58 7.83 21.05
C LYS A 105 -29.26 8.03 20.29
N THR A 106 -29.15 7.68 19.01
CA THR A 106 -29.65 8.37 17.80
C THR A 106 -28.69 9.46 17.27
N SER A 107 -28.26 9.24 16.02
CA SER A 107 -27.73 10.19 15.01
C SER A 107 -26.27 10.64 15.20
N GLN A 108 -25.38 10.72 14.19
CA GLN A 108 -25.49 10.95 12.74
C GLN A 108 -24.32 10.19 12.05
N THR A 109 -24.53 9.39 11.01
CA THR A 109 -24.60 9.80 9.60
C THR A 109 -23.39 10.62 9.14
N SER A 110 -22.43 9.94 8.50
CA SER A 110 -21.78 10.37 7.25
C SER A 110 -21.18 9.14 6.56
N SER A 111 -22.00 8.10 6.39
CA SER A 111 -21.78 7.12 5.33
C SER A 111 -22.17 7.80 4.03
N SER A 112 -21.24 8.58 3.45
CA SER A 112 -21.38 9.07 2.07
C SER A 112 -20.97 7.96 1.11
N SER A 113 -21.74 6.87 1.12
CA SER A 113 -21.97 6.07 -0.07
C SER A 113 -22.83 6.93 -1.01
N SER A 114 -22.18 7.69 -1.90
CA SER A 114 -22.84 8.39 -3.01
C SER A 114 -22.48 7.73 -4.34
N SER A 115 -23.50 7.01 -4.84
CA SER A 115 -23.96 6.91 -6.23
C SER A 115 -22.97 6.62 -7.37
N THR A 116 -23.15 5.41 -7.88
CA THR A 116 -22.95 4.90 -9.25
C THR A 116 -23.18 5.92 -10.38
N THR A 117 -22.15 6.18 -11.21
CA THR A 117 -22.13 6.04 -12.71
C THR A 117 -20.76 6.46 -13.28
N THR A 118 -20.11 5.59 -14.08
CA THR A 118 -19.04 5.83 -15.09
C THR A 118 -17.96 6.90 -14.82
N ALA A 119 -17.51 7.06 -13.59
CA ALA A 119 -16.29 7.78 -13.24
C ALA A 119 -15.55 6.96 -12.18
N VAL A 120 -14.23 6.91 -12.27
CA VAL A 120 -13.39 6.26 -11.26
C VAL A 120 -13.65 6.94 -9.90
N ASP A 121 -13.95 6.16 -8.87
CA ASP A 121 -14.27 6.72 -7.55
C ASP A 121 -13.04 7.36 -6.89
N ASP A 122 -13.27 8.27 -5.95
CA ASP A 122 -12.20 9.08 -5.36
C ASP A 122 -11.10 8.24 -4.68
N LYS A 123 -11.46 7.15 -3.97
CA LYS A 123 -10.44 6.24 -3.39
C LYS A 123 -9.60 5.60 -4.46
N THR A 124 -10.23 5.19 -5.57
CA THR A 124 -9.50 4.64 -6.71
C THR A 124 -8.57 5.68 -7.31
N VAL A 125 -8.99 6.95 -7.45
CA VAL A 125 -8.10 8.05 -7.88
C VAL A 125 -6.89 8.15 -6.94
N GLY A 126 -7.10 8.11 -5.62
CA GLY A 126 -6.03 8.11 -4.64
C GLY A 126 -5.03 6.97 -4.82
N VAL A 127 -5.52 5.75 -5.09
CA VAL A 127 -4.66 4.59 -5.39
C VAL A 127 -3.86 4.81 -6.69
N LEU A 128 -4.48 5.33 -7.74
CA LEU A 128 -3.78 5.63 -9.00
C LEU A 128 -2.68 6.68 -8.80
N VAL A 129 -2.94 7.72 -8.02
CA VAL A 129 -1.93 8.73 -7.65
C VAL A 129 -0.81 8.11 -6.80
N ALA A 130 -1.12 7.20 -5.88
CA ALA A 130 -0.12 6.54 -5.05
C ALA A 130 0.83 5.67 -5.88
N LEU A 131 0.29 4.96 -6.88
CA LEU A 131 1.05 4.18 -7.85
C LEU A 131 1.93 5.04 -8.75
N LEU A 132 1.49 6.26 -9.09
CA LEU A 132 2.29 7.24 -9.81
C LEU A 132 3.43 7.81 -8.95
N TYR A 133 3.13 8.18 -7.70
CA TYR A 133 4.06 8.90 -6.83
C TYR A 133 5.17 8.01 -6.27
N SER A 134 4.82 6.90 -5.63
CA SER A 134 5.78 6.00 -4.98
C SER A 134 5.20 4.59 -4.88
N PRO A 135 5.27 3.80 -5.97
CA PRO A 135 4.59 2.51 -6.04
C PRO A 135 5.12 1.50 -5.03
N ASP A 136 6.43 1.44 -4.81
CA ASP A 136 7.03 0.45 -3.88
C ASP A 136 6.62 0.74 -2.44
N TRP A 137 6.71 2.00 -2.02
CA TRP A 137 6.24 2.44 -0.70
C TRP A 137 4.75 2.15 -0.54
N PHE A 138 3.91 2.60 -1.47
CA PHE A 138 2.47 2.38 -1.40
C PHE A 138 2.13 0.89 -1.29
N LYS A 139 2.71 0.05 -2.16
CA LYS A 139 2.47 -1.40 -2.18
C LYS A 139 2.95 -2.07 -0.90
N GLU A 140 4.05 -1.63 -0.32
CA GLU A 140 4.53 -2.16 0.96
C GLU A 140 3.52 -1.90 2.08
N TRP A 141 3.10 -0.65 2.27
CA TRP A 141 2.25 -0.26 3.40
C TRP A 141 0.79 -0.68 3.24
N VAL A 142 0.25 -0.65 2.02
CA VAL A 142 -1.14 -1.09 1.77
C VAL A 142 -1.29 -2.59 1.99
N ASN A 143 -0.26 -3.38 1.69
CA ASN A 143 -0.29 -4.83 1.91
C ASN A 143 -0.07 -5.21 3.38
N GLN A 144 0.55 -4.33 4.18
CA GLN A 144 0.60 -4.46 5.64
C GLN A 144 -0.72 -4.04 6.31
N GLY A 145 -1.64 -3.43 5.56
CA GLY A 145 -2.92 -2.95 6.09
C GLY A 145 -2.79 -1.69 6.95
N GLU A 146 -1.71 -0.92 6.77
CA GLU A 146 -1.43 0.30 7.54
C GLU A 146 -1.89 1.58 6.84
N MET A 147 -2.39 1.47 5.61
CA MET A 147 -2.81 2.63 4.82
C MET A 147 -4.24 3.03 5.12
N THR A 148 -4.44 4.32 5.37
CA THR A 148 -5.72 4.94 5.64
C THR A 148 -6.04 5.95 4.55
N TYR A 149 -7.31 6.00 4.15
CA TYR A 149 -7.92 7.02 3.31
C TYR A 149 -8.80 7.93 4.17
N GLY A 150 -8.73 9.23 3.94
CA GLY A 150 -9.59 10.22 4.57
C GLY A 150 -9.79 11.46 3.71
N VAL A 151 -10.61 12.38 4.20
CA VAL A 151 -10.86 13.69 3.58
C VAL A 151 -10.46 14.76 4.58
N ALA A 152 -9.59 15.67 4.15
CA ALA A 152 -9.08 16.75 4.97
C ALA A 152 -10.20 17.75 5.31
N SER A 153 -10.43 17.94 6.61
CA SER A 153 -11.38 18.91 7.14
C SER A 153 -10.87 20.36 7.00
N SER A 154 -11.69 21.32 7.42
CA SER A 154 -11.32 22.73 7.50
C SER A 154 -10.07 23.00 8.35
N ASP A 155 -9.73 22.10 9.29
CA ASP A 155 -8.56 22.25 10.16
C ASP A 155 -7.24 22.13 9.38
N PHE A 156 -7.29 21.58 8.17
CA PHE A 156 -6.15 21.44 7.28
C PHE A 156 -5.95 22.67 6.36
N GLY A 157 -6.71 23.75 6.56
CA GLY A 157 -6.50 25.04 5.89
C GLY A 157 -6.61 24.96 4.37
N ASP A 158 -5.50 25.17 3.65
CA ASP A 158 -5.47 25.15 2.18
C ASP A 158 -5.78 23.77 1.58
N LEU A 159 -5.77 22.72 2.40
CA LEU A 159 -6.09 21.35 2.02
C LEU A 159 -7.54 20.95 2.32
N GLU A 160 -8.38 21.86 2.80
CA GLU A 160 -9.80 21.55 3.01
C GLU A 160 -10.44 20.95 1.75
N GLY A 161 -11.09 19.80 1.91
CA GLY A 161 -11.72 19.06 0.82
C GLY A 161 -10.76 18.29 -0.10
N TYR A 162 -9.46 18.25 0.20
CA TYR A 162 -8.56 17.26 -0.40
C TYR A 162 -8.79 15.90 0.25
N SER A 163 -8.80 14.86 -0.57
CA SER A 163 -8.66 13.49 -0.07
C SER A 163 -7.19 13.18 0.22
N TYR A 164 -6.93 12.22 1.08
CA TYR A 164 -5.56 11.78 1.33
C TYR A 164 -5.46 10.27 1.53
N ILE A 165 -4.26 9.76 1.25
CA ILE A 165 -3.83 8.44 1.69
C ILE A 165 -2.59 8.61 2.57
N THR A 166 -2.55 7.91 3.71
CA THR A 166 -1.43 7.98 4.65
C THR A 166 -1.12 6.63 5.29
N ALA A 167 0.17 6.37 5.53
CA ALA A 167 0.62 5.27 6.40
C ALA A 167 0.60 5.66 7.90
N GLY A 168 0.07 6.84 8.22
CA GLY A 168 0.11 7.42 9.56
C GLY A 168 1.47 8.04 9.91
N GLY A 169 1.59 8.54 11.14
CA GLY A 169 2.83 9.16 11.62
C GLY A 169 2.91 10.65 11.27
N THR A 170 4.01 11.06 10.62
CA THR A 170 4.33 12.48 10.36
C THR A 170 3.76 12.97 9.01
N ALA A 171 3.85 14.28 8.77
CA ALA A 171 3.37 14.91 7.52
C ALA A 171 3.93 14.28 6.24
N SER A 172 5.14 13.68 6.26
CA SER A 172 5.75 13.04 5.10
C SER A 172 5.08 11.74 4.67
N SER A 173 4.28 11.13 5.54
CA SER A 173 3.51 9.93 5.22
C SER A 173 2.21 10.24 4.48
N TYR A 174 1.79 11.50 4.43
CA TYR A 174 0.55 11.92 3.79
C TYR A 174 0.78 12.27 2.34
N MET A 175 -0.12 11.75 1.50
CA MET A 175 -0.27 12.16 0.12
C MET A 175 -1.70 12.67 -0.06
N TYR A 176 -1.83 13.97 -0.27
CA TYR A 176 -3.11 14.64 -0.49
C TYR A 176 -3.39 14.71 -2.00
N TYR A 177 -4.65 14.63 -2.40
CA TYR A 177 -5.07 14.78 -3.77
C TYR A 177 -6.49 15.33 -3.88
N LYS A 178 -6.79 15.92 -5.03
CA LYS A 178 -8.11 16.44 -5.39
C LYS A 178 -8.33 16.27 -6.88
N LEU A 179 -9.50 15.74 -7.24
CA LEU A 179 -9.95 15.61 -8.62
C LEU A 179 -10.89 16.79 -8.96
N ASP A 180 -10.49 17.60 -9.93
CA ASP A 180 -11.30 18.68 -10.49
C ASP A 180 -11.48 18.43 -12.00
N GLY A 181 -12.60 17.80 -12.38
CA GLY A 181 -12.85 17.36 -13.76
C GLY A 181 -11.90 16.23 -14.17
N ASP A 182 -11.03 16.47 -15.16
CA ASP A 182 -9.98 15.52 -15.57
C ASP A 182 -8.64 15.81 -14.88
N THR A 183 -8.50 16.89 -14.09
CA THR A 183 -7.21 17.22 -13.47
C THR A 183 -7.16 16.70 -12.04
N VAL A 184 -6.16 15.87 -11.75
CA VAL A 184 -5.80 15.45 -10.40
C VAL A 184 -4.63 16.28 -9.92
N THR A 185 -4.87 17.11 -8.91
CA THR A 185 -3.81 17.83 -8.18
C THR A 185 -3.42 17.00 -6.97
N TYR A 186 -2.14 16.71 -6.78
CA TYR A 186 -1.65 15.98 -5.61
C TYR A 186 -0.47 16.68 -4.94
N LYS A 187 -0.43 16.63 -3.61
CA LYS A 187 0.54 17.30 -2.75
C LYS A 187 1.15 16.30 -1.78
N TYR A 188 2.47 16.35 -1.60
CA TYR A 188 3.21 15.50 -0.67
C TYR A 188 4.38 16.27 -0.04
N TYR A 189 4.88 15.77 1.07
CA TYR A 189 5.88 16.45 1.89
C TYR A 189 7.17 15.62 1.96
N PRO A 190 8.17 15.85 1.10
CA PRO A 190 9.45 15.13 1.20
C PRO A 190 10.22 15.51 2.48
N SER A 191 9.89 16.64 3.11
CA SER A 191 10.43 17.10 4.38
C SER A 191 9.38 17.87 5.18
N ALA A 192 9.64 18.14 6.45
CA ALA A 192 8.69 18.83 7.33
C ALA A 192 8.42 20.31 6.94
N VAL A 193 9.27 20.91 6.10
CA VAL A 193 9.23 22.34 5.79
C VAL A 193 8.86 22.65 4.35
N GLU A 194 8.72 21.63 3.50
CA GLU A 194 8.46 21.81 2.09
C GLU A 194 7.37 20.84 1.61
N SER A 195 6.41 21.38 0.88
CA SER A 195 5.41 20.60 0.15
C SER A 195 5.66 20.72 -1.34
N ILE A 196 5.55 19.60 -2.06
CA ILE A 196 5.58 19.57 -3.51
C ILE A 196 4.16 19.34 -4.01
N THR A 197 3.70 20.21 -4.91
CA THR A 197 2.42 20.07 -5.63
C THR A 197 2.68 19.66 -7.06
N LYS A 198 1.88 18.70 -7.54
CA LYS A 198 1.94 18.16 -8.91
C LYS A 198 0.53 18.00 -9.45
N THR A 199 0.43 17.93 -10.78
CA THR A 199 -0.82 17.68 -11.48
C THR A 199 -0.63 16.57 -12.51
N VAL A 200 -1.68 15.80 -12.73
CA VAL A 200 -1.76 14.75 -13.75
C VAL A 200 -3.21 14.63 -14.19
N SER A 201 -3.48 14.23 -15.44
CA SER A 201 -4.87 13.97 -15.83
C SER A 201 -5.35 12.61 -15.35
N LEU A 202 -6.64 12.51 -15.00
CA LEU A 202 -7.30 11.25 -14.68
C LEU A 202 -7.19 10.28 -15.87
N ALA A 203 -7.40 10.78 -17.10
CA ALA A 203 -7.22 9.99 -18.30
C ALA A 203 -5.80 9.36 -18.42
N GLN A 204 -4.75 10.08 -17.99
CA GLN A 204 -3.39 9.54 -18.00
C GLN A 204 -3.19 8.48 -16.92
N LEU A 205 -3.73 8.72 -15.72
CA LEU A 205 -3.71 7.73 -14.63
C LEU A 205 -4.43 6.43 -15.03
N GLU A 206 -5.61 6.54 -15.63
CA GLU A 206 -6.38 5.39 -16.11
C GLU A 206 -5.63 4.63 -17.20
N LYS A 207 -5.02 5.37 -18.14
CA LYS A 207 -4.22 4.79 -19.22
C LYS A 207 -3.00 4.02 -18.72
N ASP A 208 -2.36 4.49 -17.66
CA ASP A 208 -1.14 3.87 -17.14
C ASP A 208 -1.44 2.70 -16.20
N TYR A 209 -2.52 2.81 -15.40
CA TYR A 209 -2.74 1.92 -14.25
C TYR A 209 -4.13 1.26 -14.20
N TYR A 210 -5.07 1.57 -15.09
CA TYR A 210 -6.48 1.13 -14.98
C TYR A 210 -7.13 0.69 -16.30
N VAL A 211 -6.36 0.21 -17.28
CA VAL A 211 -6.87 -0.17 -18.60
C VAL A 211 -7.41 -1.59 -18.63
N THR A 212 -6.54 -2.56 -18.32
CA THR A 212 -6.86 -3.99 -18.43
C THR A 212 -7.64 -4.48 -17.22
N GLN A 213 -8.39 -5.58 -17.36
CA GLN A 213 -9.11 -6.14 -16.21
C GLN A 213 -8.16 -6.51 -15.06
N SER A 214 -6.99 -7.08 -15.37
CA SER A 214 -5.98 -7.40 -14.35
C SER A 214 -5.49 -6.17 -13.58
N GLN A 215 -5.30 -5.02 -14.26
CA GLN A 215 -4.93 -3.77 -13.61
C GLN A 215 -6.05 -3.26 -12.71
N LYS A 216 -7.30 -3.32 -13.19
CA LYS A 216 -8.47 -2.94 -12.40
C LYS A 216 -8.61 -3.81 -11.17
N ASP A 217 -8.41 -5.11 -11.30
CA ASP A 217 -8.48 -6.05 -10.19
C ASP A 217 -7.36 -5.79 -9.16
N GLU A 218 -6.13 -5.49 -9.62
CA GLU A 218 -5.01 -5.12 -8.75
C GLU A 218 -5.32 -3.82 -7.98
N VAL A 219 -5.75 -2.78 -8.69
CA VAL A 219 -6.10 -1.48 -8.10
C VAL A 219 -7.27 -1.61 -7.12
N ASN A 220 -8.34 -2.29 -7.50
CA ASN A 220 -9.48 -2.54 -6.62
C ASN A 220 -9.06 -3.37 -5.39
N GLY A 221 -8.10 -4.28 -5.55
CA GLY A 221 -7.48 -5.01 -4.46
C GLY A 221 -6.76 -4.10 -3.46
N TYR A 222 -6.12 -3.02 -3.91
CA TYR A 222 -5.54 -2.00 -3.04
C TYR A 222 -6.60 -1.11 -2.40
N VAL A 223 -7.60 -0.65 -3.16
CA VAL A 223 -8.71 0.17 -2.65
C VAL A 223 -9.41 -0.53 -1.48
N ASN A 224 -9.66 -1.84 -1.59
CA ASN A 224 -10.31 -2.64 -0.56
C ASN A 224 -9.46 -2.83 0.72
N LYS A 225 -8.15 -2.59 0.65
CA LYS A 225 -7.23 -2.67 1.80
C LYS A 225 -7.07 -1.34 2.53
N LEU A 226 -7.49 -0.23 1.92
CA LEU A 226 -7.46 1.08 2.58
C LEU A 226 -8.49 1.12 3.70
N LYS A 227 -8.02 1.41 4.92
CA LYS A 227 -8.89 1.77 6.03
C LYS A 227 -9.52 3.14 5.73
N THR A 228 -10.74 3.36 6.21
CA THR A 228 -11.39 4.69 6.12
C THR A 228 -11.28 5.34 7.49
N GLU A 229 -10.81 6.58 7.53
CA GLU A 229 -10.75 7.39 8.74
C GLU A 229 -12.13 7.87 9.21
#